data_AF-A0A9N9T903-F1
#
_entry.id   AF-A0A9N9T903-F1
#
_cell.length_a   1.000
_cell.length_b   1.000
_cell.length_c   1.000
_cell.angle_alpha   90.00
_cell.angle_beta   90.00
_cell.angle_gamma   90.00
#
_symmetry.space_group_name_H-M   'P 1'
#
loop_
_entity.id
_entity.type
_entity.pdbx_description
1 polymer ?
#
loop_
_entity_poly.entity_id
_entity_poly.type
_entity_poly.pdbx_seq_one_letter_code
_entity_poly.pdbx_strand_id
1 'polypeptide(L)'
;MVMESKTTSKTSCLKALLLRAWRERWTDLQWGINIKTVLPRGVSGDVYNLADCILQQAVVGAGANQLVLSYLRHSLSAQLVSHAAVLQRLSKYSQFSKVHCVFSLLEFFEGMLPGITVSCGKPEETVLATAVLSVALWLLNILQHTGSVSGYNRKLKQKTSELLKILLTDDFYISMMCLARRNDPDLFAEASSKCLELETLLGEEARGVEDEIVPFVRKLSNMDVKILQLPIKSENWPGSLIQCWLQVKLTGNPGTPTSALAQQLRIFKKLKGFSHARLYAELMRGSLMSLYNAKQTSHESQWSAFAFLKVPHILLELAGSSDSASIVSALELMLQHSPLLDAMDANSSCSSFECLLNELSKNKLLSEAQVKMFLEKRKTPPSLKLDSVPGNNMSTYWHICAESTLTGILKTLSSDYQKIQDALLKMLHQVLAGNSFELILAVATVQDKLGTLVNRLIKFNECSKSAGESKSQLFDITFVMLVTIVQNYGPSAVLDSDGDSLFEQWVKSCMVERNKPKAADQILRLGDPVIIQSLLEQFNSGESEFKPGIKWQELLFNIPGVMHEVLVAWEQGTLVPQDVKRILDAVRGKMCCLP
;
A
#
# COMPACT_ATOMS: atom_id res chain seq x y z
N MET A 1 -46.69 45.00 28.25
CA MET A 1 -46.42 45.05 26.80
C MET A 1 -45.03 44.50 26.56
N VAL A 2 -44.94 43.22 26.20
CA VAL A 2 -43.71 42.58 25.76
C VAL A 2 -43.66 42.78 24.24
N MET A 3 -42.72 43.57 23.74
CA MET A 3 -42.45 43.64 22.30
C MET A 3 -41.69 42.38 21.90
N GLU A 4 -42.38 41.50 21.17
CA GLU A 4 -41.79 40.37 20.47
C GLU A 4 -40.73 40.85 19.46
N SER A 5 -39.46 40.53 19.72
CA SER A 5 -38.39 40.65 18.74
C SER A 5 -38.55 39.56 17.69
N LYS A 6 -39.22 39.88 16.58
CA LYS A 6 -39.35 39.03 15.39
C LYS A 6 -37.96 38.60 14.90
N THR A 7 -37.59 37.35 15.15
CA THR A 7 -36.42 36.69 14.55
C THR A 7 -36.63 36.57 13.03
N THR A 8 -36.12 37.53 12.26
CA THR A 8 -36.03 37.42 10.81
C THR A 8 -35.06 36.29 10.46
N SER A 9 -35.54 35.24 9.79
CA SER A 9 -34.72 34.09 9.37
C SER A 9 -33.46 34.55 8.61
N LYS A 10 -32.30 33.91 8.81
CA LYS A 10 -31.04 34.30 8.15
C LYS A 10 -31.16 34.37 6.62
N THR A 11 -32.03 33.54 6.03
CA THR A 11 -32.38 33.57 4.60
C THR A 11 -33.06 34.88 4.19
N SER A 12 -33.90 35.48 5.04
CA SER A 12 -34.51 36.79 4.78
C SER A 12 -33.49 37.93 4.83
N CYS A 13 -32.50 37.85 5.73
CA CYS A 13 -31.37 38.79 5.77
C CYS A 13 -30.51 38.69 4.51
N LEU A 14 -30.26 37.48 3.99
CA LEU A 14 -29.54 37.28 2.73
C LEU A 14 -30.29 37.88 1.53
N LYS A 15 -31.61 37.68 1.45
CA LYS A 15 -32.43 38.29 0.40
C LYS A 15 -32.44 39.82 0.48
N ALA A 16 -32.51 40.39 1.68
CA ALA A 16 -32.43 41.83 1.89
C ALA A 16 -31.05 42.40 1.49
N LEU A 17 -29.96 41.70 1.85
CA LEU A 17 -28.60 42.06 1.46
C LEU A 17 -28.42 42.02 -0.07
N LEU A 18 -28.95 40.99 -0.73
CA LEU A 18 -28.89 40.85 -2.18
C LEU A 18 -29.64 41.98 -2.90
N LEU A 19 -30.83 42.35 -2.41
CA LEU A 19 -31.60 43.47 -2.93
C LEU A 19 -30.89 44.80 -2.72
N ARG A 20 -30.22 44.99 -1.57
CA ARG A 20 -29.40 46.17 -1.31
C ARG A 20 -28.20 46.24 -2.24
N ALA A 21 -27.45 45.14 -2.38
CA ALA A 21 -26.29 45.04 -3.27
C ALA A 21 -26.67 45.35 -4.72
N TRP A 22 -27.81 44.84 -5.17
CA TRP A 22 -28.34 45.12 -6.49
C TRP A 22 -28.75 46.59 -6.68
N ARG A 23 -29.47 47.18 -5.70
CA ARG A 23 -29.90 48.59 -5.76
C ARG A 23 -28.71 49.56 -5.75
N GLU A 24 -27.71 49.28 -4.92
CA GLU A 24 -26.50 50.09 -4.76
C GLU A 24 -25.41 49.76 -5.80
N ARG A 25 -25.65 48.79 -6.69
CA ARG A 25 -24.72 48.31 -7.73
C ARG A 25 -23.32 48.01 -7.18
N TRP A 26 -23.27 47.22 -6.12
CA TRP A 26 -22.00 46.85 -5.48
C TRP A 26 -21.05 46.15 -6.46
N THR A 27 -19.75 46.37 -6.26
CA THR A 27 -18.72 45.57 -6.93
C THR A 27 -18.61 44.17 -6.31
N ASP A 28 -18.02 43.22 -7.03
CA ASP A 28 -17.81 41.85 -6.54
C ASP A 28 -17.04 41.84 -5.20
N LEU A 29 -16.10 42.76 -5.02
CA LEU A 29 -15.32 42.95 -3.79
C LEU A 29 -16.19 43.45 -2.62
N GLN A 30 -17.07 44.42 -2.88
CA GLN A 30 -18.02 44.92 -1.88
C GLN A 30 -19.03 43.85 -1.48
N TRP A 31 -19.48 43.04 -2.44
CA TRP A 31 -20.30 41.85 -2.17
C TRP A 31 -19.58 40.87 -1.24
N GLY A 32 -18.33 40.50 -1.56
CA GLY A 32 -17.52 39.57 -0.76
C GLY A 32 -17.21 40.05 0.67
N ILE A 33 -17.15 41.36 0.91
CA ILE A 33 -16.98 41.93 2.26
C ILE A 33 -18.31 41.85 3.03
N ASN A 34 -19.39 42.31 2.41
CA ASN A 34 -20.67 42.45 3.09
C ASN A 34 -21.36 41.09 3.33
N ILE A 35 -21.16 40.09 2.48
CA ILE A 35 -21.71 38.74 2.68
C ILE A 35 -21.15 38.05 3.93
N LYS A 36 -19.90 38.36 4.31
CA LYS A 36 -19.25 37.86 5.54
C LYS A 36 -19.85 38.43 6.83
N THR A 37 -20.62 39.52 6.74
CA THR A 37 -21.35 40.06 7.89
C THR A 37 -22.60 39.23 8.23
N VAL A 38 -23.14 38.51 7.23
CA VAL A 38 -24.35 37.70 7.37
C VAL A 38 -24.01 36.22 7.57
N LEU A 39 -22.93 35.73 6.95
CA LEU A 39 -22.46 34.35 7.12
C LEU A 39 -21.49 34.22 8.30
N PRO A 40 -21.73 33.30 9.27
CA PRO A 40 -20.80 33.05 10.36
C PRO A 40 -19.47 32.47 9.84
N ARG A 41 -18.35 32.79 10.52
CA ARG A 41 -17.02 32.29 10.16
C ARG A 41 -17.02 30.75 10.11
N GLY A 42 -16.53 30.18 9.01
CA GLY A 42 -16.38 28.73 8.84
C GLY A 42 -17.61 27.97 8.35
N VAL A 43 -18.73 28.64 8.03
CA VAL A 43 -19.93 27.98 7.49
C VAL A 43 -20.09 28.30 6.00
N SER A 44 -20.28 27.26 5.18
CA SER A 44 -20.61 27.42 3.75
C SER A 44 -21.95 28.12 3.57
N GLY A 45 -22.05 28.99 2.56
CA GLY A 45 -23.30 29.61 2.12
C GLY A 45 -24.35 28.60 1.62
N ASP A 46 -23.94 27.35 1.37
CA ASP A 46 -24.83 26.25 0.96
C ASP A 46 -25.87 25.92 2.03
N VAL A 47 -25.50 26.01 3.32
CA VAL A 47 -26.40 25.76 4.46
C VAL A 47 -27.62 26.69 4.43
N TYR A 48 -27.47 27.87 3.85
CA TYR A 48 -28.52 28.89 3.77
C TYR A 48 -29.16 29.00 2.38
N ASN A 49 -28.89 28.06 1.47
CA ASN A 49 -29.34 28.09 0.08
C ASN A 49 -28.96 29.41 -0.64
N LEU A 50 -27.74 29.91 -0.41
CA LEU A 50 -27.28 31.17 -0.99
C LEU A 50 -27.30 31.13 -2.53
N ALA A 51 -26.87 30.02 -3.13
CA ALA A 51 -26.96 29.78 -4.57
C ALA A 51 -28.38 29.99 -5.12
N ASP A 52 -29.38 29.44 -4.42
CA ASP A 52 -30.79 29.52 -4.81
C ASP A 52 -31.31 30.96 -4.73
N CYS A 53 -30.98 31.67 -3.65
CA CYS A 53 -31.39 33.07 -3.47
C CYS A 53 -30.80 33.99 -4.55
N ILE A 54 -29.54 33.78 -4.93
CA ILE A 54 -28.87 34.58 -5.96
C ILE A 54 -29.44 34.24 -7.35
N LEU A 55 -29.58 32.95 -7.69
CA LEU A 55 -30.12 32.51 -8.99
C LEU A 55 -31.58 32.93 -9.19
N GLN A 56 -32.44 32.78 -8.18
CA GLN A 56 -33.83 33.22 -8.26
C GLN A 56 -33.93 34.72 -8.58
N GLN A 57 -33.09 35.54 -7.95
CA GLN A 57 -33.06 36.97 -8.18
C GLN A 57 -32.46 37.34 -9.54
N ALA A 58 -31.52 36.54 -10.05
CA ALA A 58 -30.91 36.76 -11.35
C ALA A 58 -31.93 36.58 -12.50
N VAL A 59 -32.95 35.75 -12.34
CA VAL A 59 -33.87 35.34 -13.43
C VAL A 59 -35.28 35.96 -13.35
N VAL A 60 -35.48 36.95 -12.48
CA VAL A 60 -36.78 37.65 -12.34
C VAL A 60 -37.18 38.42 -13.62
N GLY A 61 -36.20 38.96 -14.36
CA GLY A 61 -36.42 39.78 -15.56
C GLY A 61 -36.65 39.01 -16.86
N ALA A 62 -36.81 39.76 -17.97
CA ALA A 62 -36.87 39.22 -19.34
C ALA A 62 -35.50 38.70 -19.85
N GLY A 63 -34.41 39.15 -19.21
CA GLY A 63 -33.06 38.64 -19.37
C GLY A 63 -32.43 38.39 -18.00
N ALA A 64 -31.40 37.54 -17.94
CA ALA A 64 -30.70 37.30 -16.69
C ALA A 64 -29.88 38.52 -16.28
N ASN A 65 -29.93 38.88 -15.01
CA ASN A 65 -29.20 40.02 -14.47
C ASN A 65 -27.71 39.68 -14.28
N GLN A 66 -26.87 40.21 -15.16
CA GLN A 66 -25.44 39.93 -15.23
C GLN A 66 -24.68 40.32 -13.94
N LEU A 67 -25.11 41.37 -13.24
CA LEU A 67 -24.48 41.80 -11.99
C LEU A 67 -24.80 40.84 -10.84
N VAL A 68 -26.00 40.24 -10.83
CA VAL A 68 -26.33 39.22 -9.82
C VAL A 68 -25.60 37.90 -10.14
N LEU A 69 -25.41 37.58 -11.42
CA LEU A 69 -24.57 36.45 -11.84
C LEU A 69 -23.08 36.67 -11.53
N SER A 70 -22.58 37.91 -11.58
CA SER A 70 -21.19 38.21 -11.16
C SER A 70 -20.98 37.97 -9.67
N TYR A 71 -21.98 38.29 -8.82
CA TYR A 71 -21.95 37.94 -7.40
C TYR A 71 -21.90 36.43 -7.17
N LEU A 72 -22.62 35.65 -7.97
CA LEU A 72 -22.56 34.19 -7.89
C LEU A 72 -21.18 33.67 -8.32
N ARG A 73 -20.63 34.20 -9.42
CA ARG A 73 -19.28 33.85 -9.91
C ARG A 73 -18.22 34.16 -8.85
N HIS A 74 -18.28 35.36 -8.25
CA HIS A 74 -17.37 35.74 -7.17
C HIS A 74 -17.54 34.84 -5.94
N SER A 75 -18.78 34.47 -5.59
CA SER A 75 -19.06 33.57 -4.46
C SER A 75 -18.51 32.16 -4.68
N LEU A 76 -18.50 31.67 -5.92
CA LEU A 76 -17.86 30.41 -6.30
C LEU A 76 -16.34 30.50 -6.23
N SER A 77 -15.73 31.56 -6.80
CA SER A 77 -14.28 31.77 -6.74
C SER A 77 -13.76 31.96 -5.32
N ALA A 78 -14.57 32.56 -4.43
CA ALA A 78 -14.27 32.73 -3.02
C ALA A 78 -14.60 31.49 -2.15
N GLN A 79 -15.05 30.38 -2.76
CA GLN A 79 -15.47 29.14 -2.09
C GLN A 79 -16.55 29.36 -1.00
N LEU A 80 -17.39 30.38 -1.17
CA LEU A 80 -18.52 30.65 -0.28
C LEU A 80 -19.72 29.74 -0.57
N VAL A 81 -19.79 29.20 -1.78
CA VAL A 81 -20.85 28.32 -2.29
C VAL A 81 -20.18 27.17 -3.04
N SER A 82 -20.68 25.94 -2.90
CA SER A 82 -20.16 24.80 -3.65
C SER A 82 -20.67 24.78 -5.10
N HIS A 83 -19.85 24.25 -6.00
CA HIS A 83 -20.25 24.01 -7.39
C HIS A 83 -21.48 23.08 -7.46
N ALA A 84 -21.56 22.07 -6.59
CA ALA A 84 -22.69 21.14 -6.53
C ALA A 84 -24.02 21.86 -6.24
N ALA A 85 -24.04 22.77 -5.26
CA ALA A 85 -25.25 23.52 -4.90
C ALA A 85 -25.73 24.42 -6.05
N VAL A 86 -24.82 25.04 -6.80
CA VAL A 86 -25.17 25.85 -7.97
C VAL A 86 -25.73 24.99 -9.10
N LEU A 87 -25.08 23.86 -9.42
CA LEU A 87 -25.53 22.95 -10.48
C LEU A 87 -26.92 22.38 -10.21
N GLN A 88 -27.22 21.97 -8.96
CA GLN A 88 -28.56 21.49 -8.59
C GLN A 88 -29.65 22.56 -8.70
N ARG A 89 -29.29 23.85 -8.61
CA ARG A 89 -30.26 24.94 -8.76
C ARG A 89 -30.42 25.35 -10.21
N LEU A 90 -29.35 25.28 -11.00
CA LEU A 90 -29.42 25.44 -12.46
C LEU A 90 -30.34 24.38 -13.08
N SER A 91 -30.22 23.12 -12.68
CA SER A 91 -31.04 22.04 -13.25
C SER A 91 -32.54 22.14 -12.96
N LYS A 92 -32.94 22.89 -11.93
CA LYS A 92 -34.34 23.14 -11.56
C LYS A 92 -35.01 24.24 -12.38
N TYR A 93 -34.27 24.95 -13.23
CA TYR A 93 -34.83 26.04 -14.03
C TYR A 93 -35.64 25.51 -15.21
N SER A 94 -36.96 25.68 -15.19
CA SER A 94 -37.91 25.14 -16.19
C SER A 94 -38.57 26.18 -17.10
N GLN A 95 -38.29 27.48 -16.93
CA GLN A 95 -38.87 28.55 -17.74
C GLN A 95 -38.11 28.73 -19.07
N PHE A 96 -38.24 27.74 -19.96
CA PHE A 96 -37.55 27.71 -21.27
C PHE A 96 -38.07 28.75 -22.28
N SER A 97 -39.24 29.34 -22.03
CA SER A 97 -39.78 30.44 -22.84
C SER A 97 -38.94 31.73 -22.78
N LYS A 98 -38.15 31.91 -21.71
CA LYS A 98 -37.22 33.06 -21.57
C LYS A 98 -35.86 32.73 -22.18
N VAL A 99 -35.77 32.77 -23.51
CA VAL A 99 -34.58 32.37 -24.28
C VAL A 99 -33.30 33.11 -23.84
N HIS A 100 -33.38 34.42 -23.58
CA HIS A 100 -32.23 35.20 -23.12
C HIS A 100 -31.74 34.81 -21.72
N CYS A 101 -32.64 34.43 -20.82
CA CYS A 101 -32.27 33.92 -19.51
C CYS A 101 -31.57 32.57 -19.61
N VAL A 102 -32.11 31.64 -20.41
CA VAL A 102 -31.49 30.32 -20.62
C VAL A 102 -30.10 30.48 -21.22
N PHE A 103 -29.94 31.34 -22.23
CA PHE A 103 -28.66 31.58 -22.88
C PHE A 103 -27.60 32.12 -21.90
N SER A 104 -27.95 33.12 -21.09
CA SER A 104 -27.02 33.65 -20.06
C SER A 104 -26.68 32.64 -18.97
N LEU A 105 -27.62 31.73 -18.62
CA LEU A 105 -27.33 30.64 -17.67
C LEU A 105 -26.38 29.59 -18.28
N LEU A 106 -26.50 29.31 -19.59
CA LEU A 106 -25.57 28.42 -20.30
C LEU A 106 -24.17 29.03 -20.40
N GLU A 107 -24.03 30.33 -20.68
CA GLU A 107 -22.74 31.04 -20.65
C GLU A 107 -22.12 31.04 -19.25
N PHE A 108 -22.95 31.20 -18.22
CA PHE A 108 -22.51 31.11 -16.84
C PHE A 108 -22.01 29.69 -16.52
N PHE A 109 -22.74 28.66 -16.94
CA PHE A 109 -22.35 27.25 -16.77
C PHE A 109 -21.03 26.91 -17.49
N GLU A 110 -20.87 27.37 -18.74
CA GLU A 110 -19.63 27.20 -19.51
C GLU A 110 -18.41 27.73 -18.75
N GLY A 111 -18.51 28.94 -18.18
CA GLY A 111 -17.43 29.55 -17.42
C GLY A 111 -17.13 28.86 -16.07
N MET A 112 -18.00 27.96 -15.59
CA MET A 112 -17.78 27.19 -14.37
C MET A 112 -17.09 25.85 -14.61
N LEU A 113 -17.20 25.27 -15.82
CA LEU A 113 -16.69 23.92 -16.11
C LEU A 113 -15.21 23.71 -15.73
N PRO A 114 -14.26 24.62 -16.04
CA PRO A 114 -12.86 24.41 -15.66
C PRO A 114 -12.59 24.42 -14.14
N GLY A 115 -13.51 24.98 -13.34
CA GLY A 115 -13.38 25.10 -11.89
C GLY A 115 -14.00 23.95 -11.09
N ILE A 116 -14.78 23.08 -11.73
CA ILE A 116 -15.41 21.94 -11.06
C ILE A 116 -14.33 20.90 -10.76
N THR A 117 -13.92 20.83 -9.50
CA THR A 117 -12.95 19.84 -9.01
C THR A 117 -13.51 19.12 -7.79
N VAL A 118 -13.15 17.86 -7.62
CA VAL A 118 -13.46 17.09 -6.41
C VAL A 118 -12.31 17.28 -5.42
N SER A 119 -12.60 17.88 -4.26
CA SER A 119 -11.71 17.80 -3.11
C SER A 119 -11.92 16.45 -2.40
N CYS A 120 -10.91 15.58 -2.46
CA CYS A 120 -10.94 14.25 -1.86
C CYS A 120 -11.36 14.28 -0.38
N GLY A 121 -12.42 13.55 -0.01
CA GLY A 121 -12.74 13.23 1.39
C GLY A 121 -13.96 13.93 2.00
N LYS A 122 -14.84 14.56 1.22
CA LYS A 122 -16.10 15.17 1.70
C LYS A 122 -17.34 14.50 1.09
N PRO A 123 -18.50 14.45 1.80
CA PRO A 123 -19.76 13.92 1.25
C PRO A 123 -20.28 14.69 0.01
N GLU A 124 -19.70 15.86 -0.27
CA GLU A 124 -19.96 16.68 -1.46
C GLU A 124 -19.72 15.95 -2.78
N GLU A 125 -18.91 14.88 -2.81
CA GLU A 125 -18.63 14.09 -4.02
C GLU A 125 -19.89 13.45 -4.62
N THR A 126 -20.75 12.87 -3.77
CA THR A 126 -22.01 12.23 -4.20
C THR A 126 -23.06 13.27 -4.61
N VAL A 127 -23.08 14.41 -3.92
CA VAL A 127 -23.96 15.55 -4.22
C VAL A 127 -23.57 16.19 -5.55
N LEU A 128 -22.26 16.30 -5.83
CA LEU A 128 -21.75 16.79 -7.11
C LEU A 128 -22.08 15.83 -8.25
N ALA A 129 -21.92 14.52 -8.04
CA ALA A 129 -22.25 13.49 -9.04
C ALA A 129 -23.71 13.62 -9.50
N THR A 130 -24.65 13.64 -8.54
CA THR A 130 -26.09 13.82 -8.82
C THR A 130 -26.38 15.18 -9.46
N ALA A 131 -25.70 16.25 -9.02
CA ALA A 131 -25.85 17.58 -9.62
C ALA A 131 -25.44 17.60 -11.10
N VAL A 132 -24.29 16.98 -11.45
CA VAL A 132 -23.80 16.89 -12.84
C VAL A 132 -24.80 16.13 -13.72
N LEU A 133 -25.35 15.01 -13.24
CA LEU A 133 -26.36 14.26 -13.98
C LEU A 133 -27.67 15.07 -14.15
N SER A 134 -28.10 15.80 -13.11
CA SER A 134 -29.28 16.66 -13.20
C SER A 134 -29.11 17.82 -14.19
N VAL A 135 -27.88 18.35 -14.32
CA VAL A 135 -27.58 19.38 -15.33
C VAL A 135 -27.53 18.78 -16.73
N ALA A 136 -27.02 17.56 -16.90
CA ALA A 136 -27.12 16.86 -18.18
C ALA A 136 -28.58 16.67 -18.60
N LEU A 137 -29.46 16.23 -17.68
CA LEU A 137 -30.91 16.14 -17.90
C LEU A 137 -31.53 17.51 -18.28
N TRP A 138 -31.11 18.58 -17.60
CA TRP A 138 -31.55 19.94 -17.93
C TRP A 138 -31.14 20.38 -19.34
N LEU A 139 -29.91 20.06 -19.77
CA LEU A 139 -29.46 20.31 -21.15
C LEU A 139 -30.29 19.50 -22.16
N LEU A 140 -30.64 18.24 -21.86
CA LEU A 140 -31.52 17.43 -22.70
C LEU A 140 -32.92 18.06 -22.82
N ASN A 141 -33.49 18.57 -21.72
CA ASN A 141 -34.78 19.25 -21.73
C ASN A 141 -34.74 20.54 -22.59
N ILE A 142 -33.64 21.29 -22.56
CA ILE A 142 -33.44 22.45 -23.44
C ILE A 142 -33.39 22.02 -24.91
N LEU A 143 -32.70 20.92 -25.23
CA LEU A 143 -32.66 20.36 -26.59
C LEU A 143 -34.05 19.95 -27.07
N GLN A 144 -34.87 19.32 -26.21
CA GLN A 144 -36.25 18.93 -26.54
C GLN A 144 -37.12 20.15 -26.87
N HIS A 145 -37.06 21.20 -26.03
CA HIS A 145 -37.84 22.41 -26.25
C HIS A 145 -37.39 23.23 -27.47
N THR A 146 -36.11 23.17 -27.83
CA THR A 146 -35.58 23.89 -28.99
C THR A 146 -35.83 23.19 -30.33
N GLY A 147 -36.11 21.88 -30.34
CA GLY A 147 -36.58 21.15 -31.53
C GLY A 147 -37.97 21.59 -32.00
N SER A 148 -38.88 21.94 -31.08
CA SER A 148 -40.29 22.21 -31.41
C SER A 148 -40.58 23.61 -32.00
N VAL A 149 -39.64 24.58 -32.01
CA VAL A 149 -39.95 25.99 -32.33
C VAL A 149 -38.87 26.62 -33.24
N SER A 150 -39.27 27.06 -34.45
CA SER A 150 -38.35 27.46 -35.53
C SER A 150 -37.76 28.88 -35.39
N GLY A 151 -36.44 29.01 -35.61
CA GLY A 151 -35.79 30.27 -36.00
C GLY A 151 -34.72 30.79 -35.03
N TYR A 152 -35.12 31.39 -33.90
CA TYR A 152 -34.21 32.02 -32.92
C TYR A 152 -33.51 31.01 -32.00
N ASN A 153 -34.01 29.78 -31.95
CA ASN A 153 -33.53 28.69 -31.10
C ASN A 153 -32.29 27.98 -31.63
N ARG A 154 -31.80 28.30 -32.83
CA ARG A 154 -30.61 27.64 -33.42
C ARG A 154 -29.33 27.91 -32.60
N LYS A 155 -29.14 29.15 -32.15
CA LYS A 155 -27.99 29.53 -31.30
C LYS A 155 -28.06 28.84 -29.93
N LEU A 156 -29.27 28.69 -29.39
CA LEU A 156 -29.49 28.00 -28.13
C LEU A 156 -29.25 26.49 -28.25
N LYS A 157 -29.77 25.86 -29.32
CA LYS A 157 -29.51 24.45 -29.66
C LYS A 157 -28.01 24.20 -29.79
N GLN A 158 -27.29 25.03 -30.57
CA GLN A 158 -25.84 24.89 -30.75
C GLN A 158 -25.06 24.98 -29.44
N LYS A 159 -25.31 26.02 -28.61
CA LYS A 159 -24.63 26.20 -27.32
C LYS A 159 -24.88 25.02 -26.37
N THR A 160 -26.11 24.53 -26.32
CA THR A 160 -26.50 23.40 -25.48
C THR A 160 -25.80 22.10 -25.93
N SER A 161 -25.69 21.90 -27.24
CA SER A 161 -24.97 20.78 -27.84
C SER A 161 -23.48 20.81 -27.57
N GLU A 162 -22.83 21.97 -27.68
CA GLU A 162 -21.41 22.14 -27.35
C GLU A 162 -21.14 21.81 -25.87
N LEU A 163 -21.98 22.28 -24.96
CA LEU A 163 -21.86 21.98 -23.53
C LEU A 163 -22.07 20.50 -23.21
N LEU A 164 -23.04 19.85 -23.86
CA LEU A 164 -23.25 18.41 -23.71
C LEU A 164 -22.05 17.60 -24.24
N LYS A 165 -21.46 18.02 -25.37
CA LYS A 165 -20.23 17.43 -25.91
C LYS A 165 -19.07 17.56 -24.93
N ILE A 166 -18.87 18.72 -24.30
CA ILE A 166 -17.79 18.94 -23.32
C ILE A 166 -17.94 17.96 -22.14
N LEU A 167 -19.14 17.86 -21.56
CA LEU A 167 -19.42 16.95 -20.45
C LEU A 167 -19.22 15.47 -20.80
N LEU A 168 -19.43 15.09 -22.05
CA LEU A 168 -19.32 13.71 -22.51
C LEU A 168 -17.99 13.36 -23.17
N THR A 169 -17.07 14.33 -23.31
CA THR A 169 -15.72 14.13 -23.83
C THR A 169 -14.71 13.95 -22.69
N ASP A 170 -14.90 14.65 -21.57
CA ASP A 170 -13.98 14.61 -20.44
C ASP A 170 -14.31 13.45 -19.47
N ASP A 171 -13.30 12.60 -19.24
CA ASP A 171 -13.36 11.41 -18.39
C ASP A 171 -13.81 11.72 -16.95
N PHE A 172 -13.51 12.93 -16.45
CA PHE A 172 -13.93 13.35 -15.11
C PHE A 172 -15.47 13.40 -15.01
N TYR A 173 -16.14 14.08 -15.94
CA TYR A 173 -17.60 14.20 -15.91
C TYR A 173 -18.30 12.86 -16.19
N ILE A 174 -17.76 12.03 -17.09
CA ILE A 174 -18.26 10.67 -17.31
C ILE A 174 -18.16 9.84 -16.03
N SER A 175 -17.04 9.97 -15.30
CA SER A 175 -16.85 9.30 -14.00
C SER A 175 -17.88 9.76 -12.97
N MET A 176 -18.12 11.08 -12.90
CA MET A 176 -19.12 11.65 -11.99
C MET A 176 -20.55 11.18 -12.33
N MET A 177 -20.90 11.08 -13.61
CA MET A 177 -22.21 10.55 -14.02
C MET A 177 -22.33 9.03 -13.77
N CYS A 178 -21.25 8.26 -13.92
CA CYS A 178 -21.21 6.85 -13.53
C CYS A 178 -21.43 6.67 -12.01
N LEU A 179 -20.87 7.55 -11.19
CA LEU A 179 -21.12 7.59 -9.75
C LEU A 179 -22.57 7.96 -9.43
N ALA A 180 -23.13 8.94 -10.14
CA ALA A 180 -24.51 9.37 -10.00
C ALA A 180 -25.49 8.22 -10.25
N ARG A 181 -25.25 7.40 -11.28
CA ARG A 181 -26.05 6.20 -11.58
C ARG A 181 -26.17 5.23 -10.40
N ARG A 182 -25.12 5.09 -9.58
CA ARG A 182 -25.15 4.22 -8.39
C ARG A 182 -25.83 4.88 -7.19
N ASN A 183 -25.80 6.21 -7.12
CA ASN A 183 -26.35 6.97 -6.01
C ASN A 183 -27.85 7.28 -6.17
N ASP A 184 -28.29 7.57 -7.40
CA ASP A 184 -29.67 7.90 -7.76
C ASP A 184 -30.07 7.19 -9.08
N PRO A 185 -30.56 5.94 -8.99
CA PRO A 185 -30.92 5.16 -10.17
C PRO A 185 -32.17 5.71 -10.88
N ASP A 186 -33.07 6.35 -10.14
CA ASP A 186 -34.33 6.88 -10.67
C ASP A 186 -34.06 8.09 -11.59
N LEU A 187 -33.19 9.01 -11.15
CA LEU A 187 -32.78 10.16 -11.96
C LEU A 187 -32.01 9.73 -13.22
N PHE A 188 -31.22 8.65 -13.14
CA PHE A 188 -30.56 8.07 -14.31
C PHE A 188 -31.56 7.41 -15.29
N ALA A 189 -32.60 6.75 -14.79
CA ALA A 189 -33.67 6.20 -15.61
C ALA A 189 -34.45 7.30 -16.34
N GLU A 190 -34.74 8.43 -15.67
CA GLU A 190 -35.37 9.60 -16.29
C GLU A 190 -34.49 10.18 -17.41
N ALA A 191 -33.20 10.38 -17.15
CA ALA A 191 -32.25 10.85 -18.17
C ALA A 191 -32.14 9.88 -19.36
N SER A 192 -32.18 8.58 -19.11
CA SER A 192 -32.14 7.56 -20.16
C SER A 192 -33.41 7.53 -21.00
N SER A 193 -34.59 7.66 -20.37
CA SER A 193 -35.87 7.79 -21.08
C SER A 193 -35.89 9.04 -21.96
N LYS A 194 -35.39 10.16 -21.44
CA LYS A 194 -35.29 11.43 -22.17
C LYS A 194 -34.32 11.37 -23.34
N CYS A 195 -33.20 10.65 -23.19
CA CYS A 195 -32.31 10.37 -24.32
C CYS A 195 -33.04 9.59 -25.42
N LEU A 196 -33.83 8.56 -25.06
CA LEU A 196 -34.55 7.74 -26.03
C LEU A 196 -35.63 8.54 -26.77
N GLU A 197 -36.39 9.38 -26.06
CA GLU A 197 -37.36 10.32 -26.66
C GLU A 197 -36.66 11.28 -27.65
N LEU A 198 -35.51 11.85 -27.27
CA LEU A 198 -34.74 12.74 -28.14
C LEU A 198 -34.15 12.03 -29.35
N GLU A 199 -33.69 10.78 -29.22
CA GLU A 199 -33.23 9.98 -30.35
C GLU A 199 -34.36 9.76 -31.38
N THR A 200 -35.60 9.53 -30.91
CA THR A 200 -36.76 9.39 -31.81
C THR A 200 -37.12 10.70 -32.52
N LEU A 201 -37.14 11.82 -31.80
CA LEU A 201 -37.45 13.14 -32.36
C LEU A 201 -36.37 13.63 -33.35
N LEU A 202 -35.10 13.44 -33.00
CA LEU A 202 -33.99 13.81 -33.88
C LEU A 202 -33.87 12.87 -35.09
N GLY A 203 -34.28 11.60 -34.97
CA GLY A 203 -34.33 10.65 -36.08
C GLY A 203 -35.36 11.01 -37.16
N GLU A 204 -36.45 11.68 -36.79
CA GLU A 204 -37.48 12.16 -37.72
C GLU A 204 -37.06 13.46 -38.44
N GLU A 205 -36.29 14.33 -37.78
CA GLU A 205 -35.76 15.58 -38.36
C GLU A 205 -34.46 15.39 -39.19
N ALA A 206 -33.72 14.29 -38.99
CA ALA A 206 -32.37 14.05 -39.54
C ALA A 206 -32.30 13.51 -40.97
N ARG A 207 -33.33 13.66 -41.82
CA ARG A 207 -33.22 13.29 -43.26
C ARG A 207 -32.34 14.23 -44.11
N GLY A 208 -31.68 15.23 -43.52
CA GLY A 208 -30.87 16.20 -44.28
C GLY A 208 -29.53 16.65 -43.68
N VAL A 209 -29.25 16.43 -42.40
CA VAL A 209 -27.98 16.81 -41.76
C VAL A 209 -27.66 15.77 -40.68
N GLU A 210 -26.48 15.15 -40.72
CA GLU A 210 -25.97 14.34 -39.62
C GLU A 210 -25.82 15.24 -38.38
N ASP A 211 -26.84 15.27 -37.51
CA ASP A 211 -26.77 16.02 -36.26
C ASP A 211 -25.72 15.33 -35.36
N GLU A 212 -24.53 15.95 -35.22
CA GLU A 212 -23.36 15.46 -34.46
C GLU A 212 -23.64 15.13 -32.97
N ILE A 213 -24.87 15.30 -32.51
CA ILE A 213 -25.33 15.20 -31.11
C ILE A 213 -25.82 13.78 -30.79
N VAL A 214 -26.37 13.07 -31.78
CA VAL A 214 -26.91 11.70 -31.65
C VAL A 214 -25.90 10.70 -31.01
N PRO A 215 -24.60 10.67 -31.38
CA PRO A 215 -23.66 9.75 -30.73
C PRO A 215 -23.43 10.06 -29.24
N PHE A 216 -23.55 11.33 -28.84
CA PHE A 216 -23.38 11.75 -27.45
C PHE A 216 -24.61 11.43 -26.60
N VAL A 217 -25.82 11.59 -27.15
CA VAL A 217 -27.08 11.17 -26.50
C VAL A 217 -27.09 9.66 -26.28
N ARG A 218 -26.63 8.88 -27.26
CA ARG A 218 -26.45 7.42 -27.15
C ARG A 218 -25.36 7.02 -26.15
N LYS A 219 -24.30 7.83 -26.02
CA LYS A 219 -23.23 7.64 -25.03
C LYS A 219 -23.77 7.85 -23.61
N LEU A 220 -24.64 8.85 -23.40
CA LEU A 220 -25.26 9.12 -22.09
C LEU A 220 -26.21 7.98 -21.66
N SER A 221 -27.01 7.44 -22.59
CA SER A 221 -27.95 6.34 -22.30
C SER A 221 -27.26 5.00 -21.98
N ASN A 222 -26.08 4.76 -22.59
CA ASN A 222 -25.30 3.54 -22.39
C ASN A 222 -24.09 3.68 -21.46
N MET A 223 -24.07 4.66 -20.54
CA MET A 223 -22.88 4.89 -19.69
C MET A 223 -22.54 3.71 -18.77
N ASP A 224 -21.36 3.14 -18.98
CA ASP A 224 -20.73 2.12 -18.13
C ASP A 224 -19.31 2.55 -17.74
N VAL A 225 -18.85 2.10 -16.57
CA VAL A 225 -17.49 2.33 -16.05
C VAL A 225 -16.44 1.80 -17.05
N LYS A 226 -16.80 0.83 -17.89
CA LYS A 226 -15.95 0.28 -18.95
C LYS A 226 -15.63 1.28 -20.07
N ILE A 227 -16.38 2.37 -20.19
CA ILE A 227 -16.13 3.43 -21.17
C ILE A 227 -14.94 4.29 -20.74
N LEU A 228 -14.66 4.35 -19.43
CA LEU A 228 -13.54 5.13 -18.90
C LEU A 228 -12.22 4.43 -19.24
N GLN A 229 -11.33 5.16 -19.91
CA GLN A 229 -9.95 4.74 -20.06
C GLN A 229 -9.18 5.24 -18.85
N LEU A 230 -8.49 4.32 -18.15
CA LEU A 230 -7.54 4.75 -17.12
C LEU A 230 -6.50 5.64 -17.81
N PRO A 231 -6.20 6.85 -17.29
CA PRO A 231 -5.14 7.67 -17.84
C PRO A 231 -3.80 6.97 -17.57
N ILE A 232 -3.36 6.16 -18.55
CA ILE A 232 -2.07 5.50 -18.50
C ILE A 232 -1.03 6.59 -18.73
N LYS A 233 -0.53 7.18 -17.64
CA LYS A 233 0.69 7.99 -17.71
C LYS A 233 1.83 7.02 -18.05
N SER A 234 2.24 7.01 -19.31
CA SER A 234 3.40 6.25 -19.75
C SER A 234 4.64 6.83 -19.08
N GLU A 235 5.12 6.16 -18.03
CA GLU A 235 6.43 6.48 -17.47
C GLU A 235 7.51 6.05 -18.47
N ASN A 236 8.60 6.79 -18.59
CA ASN A 236 9.76 6.33 -19.36
C ASN A 236 10.52 5.26 -18.57
N TRP A 237 11.14 4.32 -19.27
CA TRP A 237 12.06 3.36 -18.66
C TRP A 237 13.39 4.05 -18.34
N PRO A 238 14.01 3.80 -17.17
CA PRO A 238 13.55 2.99 -16.03
C PRO A 238 12.64 3.79 -15.06
N GLY A 239 11.68 3.11 -14.42
CA GLY A 239 10.80 3.65 -13.38
C GLY A 239 11.17 3.17 -11.98
N SER A 240 10.88 3.96 -10.94
CA SER A 240 11.24 3.64 -9.54
C SER A 240 10.15 2.91 -8.75
N LEU A 241 8.92 2.85 -9.28
CA LEU A 241 7.73 2.39 -8.54
C LEU A 241 7.90 0.97 -7.96
N ILE A 242 8.32 0.01 -8.79
CA ILE A 242 8.45 -1.39 -8.39
C ILE A 242 9.57 -1.54 -7.36
N GLN A 243 10.68 -0.81 -7.53
CA GLN A 243 11.77 -0.79 -6.56
C GLN A 243 11.31 -0.29 -5.18
N CYS A 244 10.61 0.85 -5.12
CA CYS A 244 10.11 1.40 -3.86
C CYS A 244 9.08 0.47 -3.21
N TRP A 245 8.16 -0.10 -4.00
CA TRP A 245 7.17 -1.05 -3.50
C TRP A 245 7.83 -2.32 -2.93
N LEU A 246 8.84 -2.88 -3.62
CA LEU A 246 9.59 -4.05 -3.16
C LEU A 246 10.26 -3.77 -1.82
N GLN A 247 10.92 -2.62 -1.67
CA GLN A 247 11.60 -2.26 -0.43
C GLN A 247 10.63 -2.19 0.75
N VAL A 248 9.52 -1.45 0.60
CA VAL A 248 8.51 -1.34 1.67
C VAL A 248 7.91 -2.70 2.02
N LYS A 249 7.62 -3.53 1.01
CA LYS A 249 7.01 -4.85 1.24
C LYS A 249 7.97 -5.82 1.93
N LEU A 250 9.22 -5.89 1.49
CA LEU A 250 10.19 -6.85 2.03
C LEU A 250 10.71 -6.45 3.41
N THR A 251 10.82 -5.15 3.71
CA THR A 251 11.13 -4.70 5.07
C THR A 251 9.97 -5.00 6.04
N GLY A 252 8.72 -4.91 5.58
CA GLY A 252 7.54 -5.16 6.42
C GLY A 252 7.19 -6.65 6.59
N ASN A 253 7.26 -7.44 5.51
CA ASN A 253 6.95 -8.87 5.54
C ASN A 253 7.81 -9.64 4.51
N PRO A 254 9.00 -10.11 4.90
CA PRO A 254 9.91 -10.83 4.00
C PRO A 254 9.37 -12.20 3.58
N GLY A 255 8.41 -12.79 4.32
CA GLY A 255 7.77 -14.08 4.03
C GLY A 255 6.55 -14.00 3.13
N THR A 256 6.40 -12.93 2.34
CA THR A 256 5.24 -12.80 1.44
C THR A 256 5.27 -13.90 0.37
N PRO A 257 4.16 -14.66 0.18
CA PRO A 257 4.14 -15.76 -0.78
C PRO A 257 4.32 -15.25 -2.21
N THR A 258 4.95 -16.06 -3.06
CA THR A 258 5.26 -15.73 -4.46
C THR A 258 3.99 -15.30 -5.23
N SER A 259 2.86 -15.95 -4.97
CA SER A 259 1.59 -15.69 -5.66
C SER A 259 0.97 -14.33 -5.34
N ALA A 260 1.06 -13.89 -4.09
CA ALA A 260 0.60 -12.56 -3.70
C ALA A 260 1.44 -11.46 -4.37
N LEU A 261 2.76 -11.66 -4.46
CA LEU A 261 3.66 -10.73 -5.15
C LEU A 261 3.36 -10.68 -6.65
N ALA A 262 3.18 -11.84 -7.29
CA ALA A 262 2.84 -11.92 -8.70
C ALA A 262 1.48 -11.26 -9.00
N GLN A 263 0.46 -11.44 -8.16
CA GLN A 263 -0.83 -10.76 -8.30
C GLN A 263 -0.69 -9.23 -8.23
N GLN A 264 0.08 -8.71 -7.29
CA GLN A 264 0.31 -7.26 -7.17
C GLN A 264 1.07 -6.71 -8.39
N LEU A 265 2.07 -7.43 -8.90
CA LEU A 265 2.78 -7.06 -10.13
C LEU A 265 1.86 -7.04 -11.37
N ARG A 266 0.89 -7.98 -11.48
CA ARG A 266 -0.13 -7.95 -12.54
C ARG A 266 -1.02 -6.70 -12.47
N ILE A 267 -1.30 -6.19 -11.27
CA ILE A 267 -2.04 -4.94 -11.07
C ILE A 267 -1.20 -3.75 -11.54
N PHE A 268 0.08 -3.67 -11.14
CA PHE A 268 0.98 -2.61 -11.62
C PHE A 268 1.08 -2.56 -13.14
N LYS A 269 1.19 -3.74 -13.78
CA LYS A 269 1.19 -3.85 -15.23
C LYS A 269 -0.07 -3.20 -15.86
N LYS A 270 -1.26 -3.51 -15.33
CA LYS A 270 -2.53 -2.98 -15.84
C LYS A 270 -2.65 -1.47 -15.60
N LEU A 271 -2.29 -0.99 -14.41
CA LEU A 271 -2.40 0.42 -14.04
C LEU A 271 -1.44 1.32 -14.81
N LYS A 272 -0.23 0.83 -15.10
CA LYS A 272 0.82 1.61 -15.79
C LYS A 272 0.98 1.27 -17.27
N GLY A 273 0.22 0.32 -17.79
CA GLY A 273 0.32 -0.14 -19.18
C GLY A 273 1.69 -0.72 -19.53
N PHE A 274 2.39 -1.34 -18.57
CA PHE A 274 3.73 -1.90 -18.83
C PHE A 274 3.67 -3.12 -19.76
N SER A 275 4.65 -3.24 -20.65
CA SER A 275 4.92 -4.49 -21.36
C SER A 275 5.45 -5.56 -20.39
N HIS A 276 5.27 -6.84 -20.73
CA HIS A 276 5.81 -7.95 -19.92
C HIS A 276 7.33 -7.82 -19.74
N ALA A 277 8.04 -7.55 -20.84
CA ALA A 277 9.49 -7.35 -20.82
C ALA A 277 9.93 -6.23 -19.86
N ARG A 278 9.23 -5.09 -19.87
CA ARG A 278 9.53 -3.98 -18.95
C ARG A 278 9.27 -4.35 -17.50
N LEU A 279 8.14 -4.99 -17.20
CA LEU A 279 7.81 -5.41 -15.84
C LEU A 279 8.87 -6.34 -15.26
N TYR A 280 9.30 -7.34 -16.05
CA TYR A 280 10.32 -8.31 -15.64
C TYR A 280 11.68 -7.63 -15.45
N ALA A 281 12.04 -6.69 -16.33
CA ALA A 281 13.28 -5.92 -16.20
C ALA A 281 13.25 -5.01 -14.97
N GLU A 282 12.14 -4.33 -14.66
CA GLU A 282 12.03 -3.52 -13.44
C GLU A 282 12.12 -4.37 -12.17
N LEU A 283 11.55 -5.57 -12.17
CA LEU A 283 11.63 -6.49 -11.05
C LEU A 283 13.09 -6.90 -10.79
N MET A 284 13.80 -7.36 -11.83
CA MET A 284 15.22 -7.76 -11.74
C MET A 284 16.12 -6.57 -11.36
N ARG A 285 15.90 -5.40 -11.98
CA ARG A 285 16.65 -4.16 -11.68
C ARG A 285 16.40 -3.70 -10.25
N GLY A 286 15.14 -3.67 -9.82
CA GLY A 286 14.72 -3.25 -8.50
C GLY A 286 15.27 -4.16 -7.40
N SER A 287 15.34 -5.48 -7.63
CA SER A 287 15.95 -6.41 -6.69
C SER A 287 17.47 -6.25 -6.60
N LEU A 288 18.17 -6.09 -7.72
CA LEU A 288 19.63 -5.88 -7.71
C LEU A 288 20.02 -4.52 -7.10
N MET A 289 19.26 -3.47 -7.38
CA MET A 289 19.49 -2.15 -6.77
C MET A 289 19.25 -2.17 -5.26
N SER A 290 18.23 -2.90 -4.80
CA SER A 290 17.95 -3.04 -3.37
C SER A 290 19.00 -3.88 -2.66
N LEU A 291 19.51 -4.94 -3.31
CA LEU A 291 20.65 -5.70 -2.83
C LEU A 291 21.92 -4.85 -2.74
N TYR A 292 22.20 -4.02 -3.76
CA TYR A 292 23.33 -3.10 -3.74
C TYR A 292 23.27 -2.14 -2.55
N ASN A 293 22.09 -1.59 -2.27
CA ASN A 293 21.86 -0.67 -1.16
C ASN A 293 21.89 -1.36 0.22
N ALA A 294 21.56 -2.65 0.29
CA ALA A 294 21.53 -3.41 1.53
C ALA A 294 22.89 -4.02 1.92
N LYS A 295 23.96 -3.78 1.14
CA LYS A 295 25.30 -4.27 1.44
C LYS A 295 25.79 -3.79 2.81
N GLN A 296 26.46 -4.68 3.54
CA GLN A 296 26.96 -4.45 4.91
C GLN A 296 25.87 -4.18 5.96
N THR A 297 24.60 -4.47 5.63
CA THR A 297 23.49 -4.44 6.58
C THR A 297 23.05 -5.86 6.93
N SER A 298 22.33 -6.02 8.04
CA SER A 298 21.71 -7.31 8.44
C SER A 298 20.72 -7.86 7.42
N HIS A 299 20.28 -7.05 6.45
CA HIS A 299 19.33 -7.45 5.41
C HIS A 299 20.00 -7.92 4.11
N GLU A 300 21.33 -7.90 4.02
CA GLU A 300 22.07 -8.32 2.82
C GLU A 300 21.71 -9.75 2.40
N SER A 301 21.73 -10.68 3.36
CA SER A 301 21.37 -12.09 3.16
C SER A 301 19.92 -12.28 2.67
N GLN A 302 19.00 -11.44 3.14
CA GLN A 302 17.59 -11.49 2.74
C GLN A 302 17.39 -10.98 1.31
N TRP A 303 18.01 -9.86 0.96
CA TRP A 303 17.91 -9.29 -0.38
C TRP A 303 18.60 -10.15 -1.43
N SER A 304 19.71 -10.82 -1.09
CA SER A 304 20.38 -11.72 -2.01
C SER A 304 19.55 -12.97 -2.28
N ALA A 305 18.99 -13.61 -1.24
CA ALA A 305 18.05 -14.72 -1.40
C ALA A 305 16.82 -14.28 -2.23
N PHE A 306 16.30 -13.08 -2.00
CA PHE A 306 15.17 -12.57 -2.78
C PHE A 306 15.52 -12.38 -4.26
N ALA A 307 16.65 -11.72 -4.55
CA ALA A 307 17.07 -11.40 -5.92
C ALA A 307 17.41 -12.64 -6.75
N PHE A 308 18.05 -13.65 -6.17
CA PHE A 308 18.52 -14.82 -6.91
C PHE A 308 17.60 -16.03 -6.81
N LEU A 309 16.78 -16.18 -5.76
CA LEU A 309 15.88 -17.32 -5.60
C LEU A 309 14.41 -16.92 -5.77
N LYS A 310 13.92 -15.88 -5.08
CA LYS A 310 12.48 -15.50 -5.16
C LYS A 310 12.13 -14.92 -6.52
N VAL A 311 12.94 -14.02 -7.08
CA VAL A 311 12.65 -13.34 -8.35
C VAL A 311 12.47 -14.33 -9.51
N PRO A 312 13.35 -15.34 -9.73
CA PRO A 312 13.09 -16.38 -10.72
C PRO A 312 11.76 -17.11 -10.54
N HIS A 313 11.36 -17.43 -9.30
CA HIS A 313 10.06 -18.04 -9.04
C HIS A 313 8.88 -17.09 -9.32
N ILE A 314 9.00 -15.80 -8.99
CA ILE A 314 7.99 -14.79 -9.34
C ILE A 314 7.86 -14.67 -10.87
N LEU A 315 8.98 -14.66 -11.59
CA LEU A 315 9.00 -14.61 -13.05
C LEU A 315 8.35 -15.86 -13.65
N LEU A 316 8.62 -17.04 -13.11
CA LEU A 316 7.97 -18.29 -13.52
C LEU A 316 6.45 -18.20 -13.37
N GLU A 317 5.95 -17.64 -12.26
CA GLU A 317 4.51 -17.48 -12.05
C GLU A 317 3.88 -16.41 -12.96
N LEU A 318 4.61 -15.35 -13.29
CA LEU A 318 4.12 -14.27 -14.15
C LEU A 318 4.12 -14.64 -15.63
N ALA A 319 5.21 -15.23 -16.12
CA ALA A 319 5.43 -15.57 -17.52
C ALA A 319 4.81 -16.93 -17.90
N GLY A 320 4.68 -17.85 -16.93
CA GLY A 320 4.37 -19.25 -17.22
C GLY A 320 5.50 -19.92 -18.03
N SER A 321 5.26 -21.16 -18.46
CA SER A 321 6.24 -21.94 -19.26
C SER A 321 6.36 -21.49 -20.73
N SER A 322 5.59 -20.48 -21.15
CA SER A 322 5.38 -20.17 -22.58
C SER A 322 5.92 -18.79 -23.02
N ASP A 323 6.20 -17.87 -22.09
CA ASP A 323 6.59 -16.48 -22.40
C ASP A 323 8.10 -16.23 -22.28
N SER A 324 8.91 -17.12 -22.88
CA SER A 324 10.38 -16.99 -22.88
C SER A 324 10.87 -15.78 -23.68
N ALA A 325 10.12 -15.35 -24.69
CA ALA A 325 10.46 -14.18 -25.51
C ALA A 325 10.44 -12.87 -24.71
N SER A 326 9.46 -12.67 -23.84
CA SER A 326 9.39 -11.46 -22.99
C SER A 326 10.51 -11.42 -21.95
N ILE A 327 10.96 -12.59 -21.46
CA ILE A 327 12.10 -12.70 -20.53
C ILE A 327 13.41 -12.35 -21.25
N VAL A 328 13.62 -12.86 -22.47
CA VAL A 328 14.78 -12.50 -23.29
C VAL A 328 14.81 -11.00 -23.54
N SER A 329 13.69 -10.39 -23.93
CA SER A 329 13.62 -8.93 -24.12
C SER A 329 13.86 -8.15 -22.80
N ALA A 330 13.42 -8.69 -21.66
CA ALA A 330 13.70 -8.10 -20.35
C ALA A 330 15.20 -8.13 -20.00
N LEU A 331 15.90 -9.22 -20.33
CA LEU A 331 17.35 -9.35 -20.12
C LEU A 331 18.13 -8.40 -21.04
N GLU A 332 17.65 -8.16 -22.26
CA GLU A 332 18.22 -7.14 -23.14
C GLU A 332 18.06 -5.72 -22.57
N LEU A 333 16.91 -5.40 -21.96
CA LEU A 333 16.72 -4.15 -21.23
C LEU A 333 17.64 -4.05 -19.99
N MET A 334 17.88 -5.17 -19.30
CA MET A 334 18.82 -5.22 -18.16
C MET A 334 20.27 -4.94 -18.60
N LEU A 335 20.70 -5.45 -19.75
CA LEU A 335 22.05 -5.19 -20.29
C LEU A 335 22.30 -3.70 -20.58
N GLN A 336 21.26 -2.91 -20.83
CA GLN A 336 21.39 -1.45 -20.99
C GLN A 336 21.82 -0.75 -19.68
N HIS A 337 21.61 -1.40 -18.52
CA HIS A 337 22.04 -0.90 -17.20
C HIS A 337 23.39 -1.47 -16.79
N SER A 338 24.40 -1.39 -17.68
CA SER A 338 25.75 -1.86 -17.37
C SER A 338 26.33 -1.28 -16.08
N PRO A 339 26.14 0.01 -15.70
CA PRO A 339 26.74 0.55 -14.48
C PRO A 339 26.28 -0.15 -13.20
N LEU A 340 25.01 -0.57 -13.13
CA LEU A 340 24.49 -1.32 -11.98
C LEU A 340 25.12 -2.71 -11.93
N LEU A 341 25.21 -3.36 -13.08
CA LEU A 341 25.80 -4.69 -13.21
C LEU A 341 27.31 -4.67 -12.90
N ASP A 342 28.03 -3.64 -13.32
CA ASP A 342 29.45 -3.44 -13.06
C ASP A 342 29.69 -3.13 -11.58
N ALA A 343 28.86 -2.30 -10.95
CA ALA A 343 28.93 -2.00 -9.52
C ALA A 343 28.58 -3.22 -8.64
N MET A 344 27.72 -4.11 -9.15
CA MET A 344 27.44 -5.40 -8.51
C MET A 344 28.64 -6.33 -8.61
N ASP A 345 29.19 -6.51 -9.82
CA ASP A 345 30.32 -7.40 -10.10
C ASP A 345 31.64 -6.94 -9.44
N ALA A 346 31.89 -5.63 -9.33
CA ALA A 346 33.06 -5.10 -8.62
C ALA A 346 33.11 -5.49 -7.15
N ASN A 347 31.95 -5.78 -6.56
CA ASN A 347 31.78 -6.04 -5.14
C ASN A 347 31.50 -7.52 -4.84
N SER A 348 31.31 -8.36 -5.86
CA SER A 348 31.05 -9.80 -5.71
C SER A 348 32.14 -10.64 -6.35
N SER A 349 32.46 -11.80 -5.78
CA SER A 349 33.48 -12.69 -6.36
C SER A 349 33.00 -13.45 -7.62
N CYS A 350 31.72 -13.35 -7.94
CA CYS A 350 31.11 -13.93 -9.13
C CYS A 350 30.26 -12.86 -9.81
N SER A 351 30.04 -13.01 -11.11
CA SER A 351 29.22 -12.09 -11.88
C SER A 351 27.74 -12.23 -11.48
N SER A 352 27.14 -11.15 -10.96
CA SER A 352 25.79 -11.17 -10.40
C SER A 352 24.75 -11.52 -11.48
N PHE A 353 24.95 -11.06 -12.71
CA PHE A 353 24.05 -11.41 -13.81
C PHE A 353 24.32 -12.81 -14.39
N GLU A 354 25.51 -13.38 -14.25
CA GLU A 354 25.72 -14.83 -14.51
C GLU A 354 24.96 -15.68 -13.49
N CYS A 355 25.02 -15.33 -12.20
CA CYS A 355 24.25 -16.02 -11.15
C CYS A 355 22.75 -15.99 -11.45
N LEU A 356 22.21 -14.83 -11.84
CA LEU A 356 20.81 -14.68 -12.22
C LEU A 356 20.43 -15.53 -13.43
N LEU A 357 21.26 -15.55 -14.48
CA LEU A 357 21.01 -16.37 -15.68
C LEU A 357 21.00 -17.86 -15.36
N ASN A 358 21.91 -18.32 -14.50
CA ASN A 358 21.97 -19.71 -14.07
C ASN A 358 20.71 -20.13 -13.30
N GLU A 359 20.19 -19.27 -12.42
CA GLU A 359 18.94 -19.53 -11.70
C GLU A 359 17.70 -19.49 -12.61
N LEU A 360 17.67 -18.61 -13.61
CA LEU A 360 16.61 -18.61 -14.64
C LEU A 360 16.63 -19.88 -15.49
N SER A 361 17.83 -20.39 -15.81
CA SER A 361 18.02 -21.66 -16.53
C SER A 361 17.53 -22.86 -15.71
N LYS A 362 17.89 -22.93 -14.41
CA LYS A 362 17.40 -23.97 -13.50
C LYS A 362 15.87 -24.02 -13.42
N ASN A 363 15.23 -22.86 -13.44
CA ASN A 363 13.77 -22.73 -13.45
C ASN A 363 13.12 -22.94 -14.84
N LYS A 364 13.88 -23.38 -15.86
CA LYS A 364 13.44 -23.62 -17.24
C LYS A 364 12.86 -22.38 -17.95
N LEU A 365 13.25 -21.18 -17.53
CA LEU A 365 12.83 -19.92 -18.17
C LEU A 365 13.74 -19.53 -19.34
N LEU A 366 14.98 -20.03 -19.35
CA LEU A 366 15.96 -19.83 -20.40
C LEU A 366 16.55 -21.17 -20.86
N SER A 367 16.93 -21.23 -22.14
CA SER A 367 17.76 -22.31 -22.67
C SER A 367 19.25 -22.04 -22.43
N GLU A 368 20.06 -23.10 -22.35
CA GLU A 368 21.52 -22.97 -22.20
C GLU A 368 22.16 -22.15 -23.34
N ALA A 369 21.61 -22.22 -24.55
CA ALA A 369 22.05 -21.42 -25.70
C ALA A 369 21.82 -19.92 -25.48
N GLN A 370 20.67 -19.55 -24.91
CA GLN A 370 20.36 -18.15 -24.57
C GLN A 370 21.26 -17.61 -23.46
N VAL A 371 21.55 -18.44 -22.44
CA VAL A 371 22.49 -18.07 -21.37
C VAL A 371 23.87 -17.75 -21.95
N LYS A 372 24.41 -18.62 -22.81
CA LYS A 372 25.69 -18.39 -23.49
C LYS A 372 25.69 -17.10 -24.32
N MET A 373 24.63 -16.86 -25.10
CA MET A 373 24.47 -15.64 -25.90
C MET A 373 24.52 -14.37 -25.02
N PHE A 374 23.84 -14.36 -23.87
CA PHE A 374 23.83 -13.20 -22.98
C PHE A 374 25.17 -12.96 -22.27
N LEU A 375 25.88 -14.03 -21.91
CA LEU A 375 27.24 -13.93 -21.37
C LEU A 375 28.22 -13.38 -22.41
N GLU A 376 28.13 -13.83 -23.66
CA GLU A 376 28.92 -13.31 -24.77
C GLU A 376 28.60 -11.83 -25.08
N LYS A 377 27.32 -11.44 -25.04
CA LYS A 377 26.91 -10.03 -25.24
C LYS A 377 27.44 -9.11 -24.14
N ARG A 378 27.62 -9.62 -22.91
CA ARG A 378 28.02 -8.80 -21.77
C ARG A 378 29.52 -8.47 -21.73
N LYS A 379 30.39 -9.29 -22.35
CA LYS A 379 31.88 -9.19 -22.33
C LYS A 379 32.39 -8.42 -21.11
N THR A 380 32.49 -9.11 -19.97
CA THR A 380 32.94 -8.53 -18.69
C THR A 380 34.18 -7.64 -18.88
N PRO A 381 34.14 -6.35 -18.51
CA PRO A 381 35.37 -5.57 -18.38
C PRO A 381 36.29 -6.23 -17.34
N PRO A 382 37.62 -6.13 -17.49
CA PRO A 382 38.55 -6.68 -16.52
C PRO A 382 38.27 -6.07 -15.14
N SER A 383 38.09 -6.93 -14.13
CA SER A 383 37.82 -6.53 -12.76
C SER A 383 38.82 -5.46 -12.31
N LEU A 384 38.38 -4.22 -12.10
CA LEU A 384 39.11 -3.27 -11.28
C LEU A 384 39.04 -3.78 -9.85
N LYS A 385 40.06 -4.52 -9.43
CA LYS A 385 40.25 -4.87 -8.02
C LYS A 385 40.38 -3.56 -7.25
N LEU A 386 39.29 -3.07 -6.68
CA LEU A 386 39.37 -2.08 -5.62
C LEU A 386 39.93 -2.84 -4.42
N ASP A 387 41.14 -2.48 -3.98
CA ASP A 387 41.80 -3.07 -2.82
C ASP A 387 40.89 -2.94 -1.58
N SER A 388 40.07 -3.97 -1.35
CA SER A 388 39.26 -4.12 -0.16
C SER A 388 39.80 -5.28 0.66
N VAL A 389 39.92 -5.02 1.96
CA VAL A 389 40.53 -5.87 2.98
C VAL A 389 40.08 -7.33 2.83
N PRO A 390 40.99 -8.32 2.83
CA PRO A 390 40.65 -9.73 2.70
C PRO A 390 39.96 -10.20 3.97
N GLY A 391 38.62 -10.21 3.98
CA GLY A 391 37.88 -10.73 5.12
C GLY A 391 36.35 -10.71 5.05
N ASN A 392 35.72 -9.89 4.20
CA ASN A 392 34.27 -9.68 4.32
C ASN A 392 33.45 -9.68 3.02
N ASN A 393 34.03 -10.13 1.89
CA ASN A 393 33.29 -10.23 0.64
C ASN A 393 32.44 -11.51 0.65
N MET A 394 31.18 -11.40 1.11
CA MET A 394 30.21 -12.48 1.00
C MET A 394 29.94 -12.75 -0.49
N SER A 395 30.41 -13.89 -0.99
CA SER A 395 30.20 -14.27 -2.38
C SER A 395 28.72 -14.56 -2.65
N THR A 396 28.19 -14.00 -3.74
CA THR A 396 26.90 -14.36 -4.35
C THR A 396 26.71 -15.88 -4.51
N TYR A 397 27.81 -16.64 -4.60
CA TYR A 397 27.86 -18.09 -4.72
C TYR A 397 27.41 -18.83 -3.43
N TRP A 398 27.65 -18.28 -2.23
CA TRP A 398 27.35 -18.97 -0.98
C TRP A 398 25.84 -19.17 -0.73
N HIS A 399 24.99 -18.38 -1.40
CA HIS A 399 23.53 -18.48 -1.28
C HIS A 399 22.95 -19.68 -2.04
N ILE A 400 23.55 -20.07 -3.17
CA ILE A 400 23.17 -21.28 -3.93
C ILE A 400 23.54 -22.53 -3.12
N CYS A 401 24.68 -22.50 -2.42
CA CYS A 401 25.04 -23.56 -1.48
C CYS A 401 24.07 -23.62 -0.29
N ALA A 402 23.59 -22.48 0.22
CA ALA A 402 22.67 -22.43 1.36
C ALA A 402 21.31 -23.11 1.11
N GLU A 403 20.81 -23.16 -0.14
CA GLU A 403 19.60 -23.94 -0.48
C GLU A 403 19.82 -25.46 -0.29
N SER A 404 20.96 -25.97 -0.76
CA SER A 404 21.31 -27.38 -0.57
C SER A 404 21.51 -27.71 0.91
N THR A 405 22.14 -26.80 1.66
CA THR A 405 22.34 -26.90 3.11
C THR A 405 21.01 -26.87 3.86
N LEU A 406 20.08 -25.98 3.53
CA LEU A 406 18.73 -25.95 4.13
C LEU A 406 17.99 -27.26 3.87
N THR A 407 18.06 -27.79 2.65
CA THR A 407 17.43 -29.06 2.30
C THR A 407 18.05 -30.23 3.08
N GLY A 408 19.38 -30.24 3.23
CA GLY A 408 20.11 -31.19 4.07
C GLY A 408 19.73 -31.10 5.55
N ILE A 409 19.65 -29.89 6.11
CA ILE A 409 19.21 -29.63 7.50
C ILE A 409 17.77 -30.13 7.69
N LEU A 410 16.86 -29.76 6.79
CA LEU A 410 15.47 -30.20 6.85
C LEU A 410 15.35 -31.73 6.80
N LYS A 411 16.13 -32.41 5.95
CA LYS A 411 16.17 -33.88 5.87
C LYS A 411 16.72 -34.50 7.16
N THR A 412 17.76 -33.90 7.73
CA THR A 412 18.37 -34.36 8.99
C THR A 412 17.41 -34.18 10.17
N LEU A 413 16.72 -33.04 10.24
CA LEU A 413 15.63 -32.77 11.18
C LEU A 413 14.35 -33.60 10.91
N SER A 414 14.32 -34.45 9.88
CA SER A 414 13.22 -35.40 9.64
C SER A 414 13.61 -36.84 9.98
N SER A 415 14.84 -37.06 10.43
CA SER A 415 15.39 -38.39 10.71
C SER A 415 15.33 -38.72 12.22
N ASP A 416 15.47 -40.01 12.57
CA ASP A 416 15.28 -40.50 13.94
C ASP A 416 16.20 -39.81 14.98
N TYR A 417 15.57 -39.16 15.98
CA TYR A 417 16.22 -38.40 17.06
C TYR A 417 17.35 -39.14 17.79
N GLN A 418 17.13 -40.43 18.10
CA GLN A 418 18.03 -41.24 18.93
C GLN A 418 19.38 -41.55 18.25
N LYS A 419 19.50 -41.44 16.92
CA LYS A 419 20.71 -41.82 16.17
C LYS A 419 21.58 -40.63 15.76
N ILE A 420 21.08 -39.40 15.86
CA ILE A 420 21.67 -38.25 15.15
C ILE A 420 22.07 -37.12 16.11
N GLN A 421 21.88 -37.27 17.42
CA GLN A 421 22.11 -36.19 18.40
C GLN A 421 23.48 -35.51 18.27
N ASP A 422 24.57 -36.28 18.28
CA ASP A 422 25.93 -35.71 18.23
C ASP A 422 26.28 -35.12 16.86
N ALA A 423 25.76 -35.72 15.78
CA ALA A 423 25.97 -35.21 14.42
C ALA A 423 25.19 -33.91 14.17
N LEU A 424 23.95 -33.84 14.68
CA LEU A 424 23.11 -32.65 14.64
C LEU A 424 23.71 -31.53 15.47
N LEU A 425 24.18 -31.83 16.67
CA LEU A 425 24.82 -30.85 17.55
C LEU A 425 26.03 -30.22 16.85
N LYS A 426 26.92 -31.03 16.27
CA LYS A 426 28.08 -30.53 15.49
C LYS A 426 27.66 -29.69 14.28
N MET A 427 26.63 -30.11 13.56
CA MET A 427 26.09 -29.36 12.41
C MET A 427 25.53 -28.01 12.85
N LEU A 428 24.72 -27.96 13.91
CA LEU A 428 24.11 -26.71 14.38
C LEU A 428 25.14 -25.73 14.93
N HIS A 429 26.18 -26.22 15.62
CA HIS A 429 27.33 -25.39 16.00
C HIS A 429 28.03 -24.78 14.78
N GLN A 430 28.21 -25.56 13.70
CA GLN A 430 28.81 -25.05 12.47
C GLN A 430 27.90 -24.04 11.76
N VAL A 431 26.57 -24.22 11.81
CA VAL A 431 25.59 -23.28 11.27
C VAL A 431 25.54 -21.97 12.06
N LEU A 432 25.74 -22.03 13.37
CA LEU A 432 25.84 -20.83 14.20
C LEU A 432 27.19 -20.11 14.08
N ALA A 433 28.21 -20.76 13.51
CA ALA A 433 29.49 -20.14 13.24
C ALA A 433 29.39 -19.21 12.01
N GLY A 434 29.58 -17.91 12.24
CA GLY A 434 29.57 -16.87 11.19
C GLY A 434 28.17 -16.56 10.64
N ASN A 435 28.10 -16.11 9.38
CA ASN A 435 26.85 -15.62 8.78
C ASN A 435 25.95 -16.73 8.23
N SER A 436 26.31 -18.01 8.39
CA SER A 436 25.63 -19.11 7.70
C SER A 436 24.19 -19.35 8.18
N PHE A 437 23.90 -19.10 9.46
CA PHE A 437 22.53 -19.14 9.98
C PHE A 437 21.62 -18.09 9.34
N GLU A 438 22.08 -16.84 9.22
CA GLU A 438 21.29 -15.77 8.59
C GLU A 438 20.98 -16.09 7.12
N LEU A 439 21.94 -16.69 6.40
CA LEU A 439 21.77 -17.16 5.03
C LEU A 439 20.68 -18.24 4.94
N ILE A 440 20.71 -19.23 5.83
CA ILE A 440 19.73 -20.31 5.87
C ILE A 440 18.33 -19.75 6.17
N LEU A 441 18.20 -18.79 7.10
CA LEU A 441 16.94 -18.14 7.40
C LEU A 441 16.40 -17.32 6.22
N ALA A 442 17.27 -16.58 5.53
CA ALA A 442 16.89 -15.83 4.34
C ALA A 442 16.36 -16.75 3.23
N VAL A 443 17.05 -17.87 2.95
CA VAL A 443 16.61 -18.86 1.97
C VAL A 443 15.30 -19.53 2.42
N ALA A 444 15.18 -19.92 3.70
CA ALA A 444 13.96 -20.54 4.22
C ALA A 444 12.74 -19.61 4.11
N THR A 445 12.94 -18.31 4.31
CA THR A 445 11.90 -17.30 4.18
C THR A 445 11.45 -17.14 2.73
N VAL A 446 12.42 -17.03 1.81
CA VAL A 446 12.15 -16.89 0.38
C VAL A 446 11.49 -18.14 -0.22
N GLN A 447 11.84 -19.32 0.27
CA GLN A 447 11.24 -20.58 -0.20
C GLN A 447 9.92 -20.94 0.48
N ASP A 448 9.36 -20.06 1.32
CA ASP A 448 8.14 -20.32 2.12
C ASP A 448 8.27 -21.58 3.01
N LYS A 449 9.51 -21.93 3.42
CA LYS A 449 9.85 -23.10 4.27
C LYS A 449 10.17 -22.73 5.72
N LEU A 450 10.15 -21.44 6.07
CA LEU A 450 10.50 -20.95 7.40
C LEU A 450 9.64 -21.59 8.51
N GLY A 451 8.31 -21.65 8.34
CA GLY A 451 7.42 -22.31 9.30
C GLY A 451 7.71 -23.81 9.46
N THR A 452 8.10 -24.49 8.38
CA THR A 452 8.50 -25.91 8.45
C THR A 452 9.81 -26.09 9.22
N LEU A 453 10.77 -25.19 9.04
CA LEU A 453 12.02 -25.20 9.79
C LEU A 453 11.75 -24.97 11.28
N VAL A 454 10.92 -23.98 11.62
CA VAL A 454 10.57 -23.67 13.02
C VAL A 454 9.81 -24.80 13.68
N ASN A 455 8.77 -25.35 13.05
CA ASN A 455 8.02 -26.48 13.62
C ASN A 455 8.89 -27.72 13.84
N ARG A 456 9.92 -27.92 13.00
CA ARG A 456 10.91 -28.99 13.22
C ARG A 456 11.87 -28.67 14.35
N LEU A 457 12.38 -27.43 14.43
CA LEU A 457 13.23 -26.99 15.53
C LEU A 457 12.51 -27.06 16.88
N ILE A 458 11.23 -26.67 16.94
CA ILE A 458 10.39 -26.80 18.14
C ILE A 458 10.29 -28.26 18.56
N LYS A 459 9.96 -29.18 17.63
CA LYS A 459 9.91 -30.62 17.93
C LYS A 459 11.25 -31.15 18.47
N PHE A 460 12.38 -30.69 17.93
CA PHE A 460 13.71 -31.11 18.41
C PHE A 460 14.06 -30.52 19.79
N ASN A 461 13.66 -29.27 20.04
CA ASN A 461 13.83 -28.62 21.33
C ASN A 461 13.01 -29.36 22.41
N GLU A 462 11.77 -29.72 22.08
CA GLU A 462 10.87 -30.53 22.91
C GLU A 462 11.44 -31.91 23.27
N CYS A 463 12.02 -32.62 22.30
CA CYS A 463 12.66 -33.92 22.54
C CYS A 463 13.90 -33.82 23.46
N SER A 464 14.52 -32.65 23.55
CA SER A 464 15.76 -32.41 24.29
C SER A 464 15.54 -31.90 25.73
N LYS A 465 14.29 -31.93 26.22
CA LYS A 465 13.90 -31.51 27.58
C LYS A 465 14.52 -32.32 28.71
N SER A 466 14.98 -33.56 28.46
CA SER A 466 15.51 -34.45 29.50
C SER A 466 16.99 -34.18 29.80
N ALA A 467 17.37 -34.19 31.08
CA ALA A 467 18.73 -33.94 31.56
C ALA A 467 19.75 -35.01 31.08
N GLY A 468 20.65 -34.60 30.19
CA GLY A 468 21.88 -35.28 29.80
C GLY A 468 22.76 -34.27 29.05
N GLU A 469 24.09 -34.28 29.24
CA GLU A 469 25.00 -33.20 28.79
C GLU A 469 24.88 -32.86 27.30
N SER A 470 24.80 -33.85 26.41
CA SER A 470 24.63 -33.60 24.97
C SER A 470 23.23 -33.07 24.63
N LYS A 471 22.23 -33.40 25.45
CA LYS A 471 20.83 -32.98 25.26
C LYS A 471 20.57 -31.57 25.78
N SER A 472 21.25 -31.16 26.85
CA SER A 472 21.22 -29.78 27.37
C SER A 472 21.80 -28.79 26.37
N GLN A 473 22.97 -29.09 25.80
CA GLN A 473 23.58 -28.23 24.77
C GLN A 473 22.70 -28.12 23.52
N LEU A 474 22.06 -29.21 23.11
CA LEU A 474 21.16 -29.21 21.97
C LEU A 474 19.89 -28.38 22.25
N PHE A 475 19.34 -28.47 23.46
CA PHE A 475 18.24 -27.63 23.91
C PHE A 475 18.63 -26.15 23.83
N ASP A 476 19.78 -25.77 24.39
CA ASP A 476 20.26 -24.39 24.39
C ASP A 476 20.39 -23.81 22.99
N ILE A 477 21.09 -24.52 22.10
CA ILE A 477 21.34 -24.06 20.73
C ILE A 477 20.04 -23.91 19.93
N THR A 478 19.16 -24.92 20.01
CA THR A 478 17.88 -24.87 19.30
C THR A 478 16.97 -23.77 19.86
N PHE A 479 17.01 -23.53 21.17
CA PHE A 479 16.26 -22.45 21.81
C PHE A 479 16.76 -21.08 21.36
N VAL A 480 18.08 -20.83 21.35
CA VAL A 480 18.66 -19.57 20.85
C VAL A 480 18.27 -19.33 19.39
N MET A 481 18.40 -20.35 18.54
CA MET A 481 18.00 -20.24 17.13
C MET A 481 16.53 -19.85 16.99
N LEU A 482 15.63 -20.47 17.77
CA LEU A 482 14.21 -20.15 17.76
C LEU A 482 13.94 -18.72 18.24
N VAL A 483 14.59 -18.27 19.32
CA VAL A 483 14.49 -16.88 19.82
C VAL A 483 14.93 -15.89 18.74
N THR A 484 16.08 -16.11 18.10
CA THR A 484 16.59 -15.25 17.02
C THR A 484 15.60 -15.18 15.85
N ILE A 485 14.99 -16.30 15.46
CA ILE A 485 13.97 -16.32 14.40
C ILE A 485 12.75 -15.48 14.80
N VAL A 486 12.21 -15.67 16.01
CA VAL A 486 11.04 -14.92 16.47
C VAL A 486 11.33 -13.44 16.63
N GLN A 487 12.54 -13.04 17.07
CA GLN A 487 12.94 -11.63 17.16
C GLN A 487 13.03 -10.95 15.79
N ASN A 488 13.46 -11.68 14.75
CA ASN A 488 13.66 -11.14 13.41
C ASN A 488 12.38 -11.11 12.56
N TYR A 489 11.52 -12.12 12.69
CA TYR A 489 10.32 -12.28 11.84
C TYR A 489 8.99 -12.05 12.58
N GLY A 490 9.01 -12.06 13.91
CA GLY A 490 7.83 -11.92 14.76
C GLY A 490 7.11 -13.26 15.01
N PRO A 491 6.43 -13.42 16.16
CA PRO A 491 5.80 -14.69 16.53
C PRO A 491 4.60 -15.04 15.66
N SER A 492 3.78 -14.05 15.25
CA SER A 492 2.60 -14.29 14.43
C SER A 492 2.90 -14.75 12.99
N ALA A 493 4.12 -14.52 12.51
CA ALA A 493 4.53 -14.93 11.16
C ALA A 493 5.10 -16.35 11.12
N VAL A 494 5.49 -16.89 12.27
CA VAL A 494 6.32 -18.10 12.34
C VAL A 494 5.73 -19.19 13.24
N LEU A 495 5.00 -18.82 14.30
CA LEU A 495 4.39 -19.75 15.25
C LEU A 495 2.91 -19.96 14.94
N ASP A 496 2.43 -21.17 15.21
CA ASP A 496 1.03 -21.50 15.11
C ASP A 496 0.26 -20.85 16.28
N SER A 497 -0.94 -20.32 16.00
CA SER A 497 -1.73 -19.56 17.00
C SER A 497 -2.07 -20.40 18.24
N ASP A 498 -2.32 -21.70 18.00
CA ASP A 498 -2.74 -22.69 19.00
C ASP A 498 -1.60 -23.61 19.47
N GLY A 499 -0.35 -23.24 19.24
CA GLY A 499 0.80 -24.03 19.69
C GLY A 499 0.95 -24.04 21.22
N ASP A 500 1.12 -25.25 21.77
CA ASP A 500 1.25 -25.57 23.20
C ASP A 500 2.67 -26.03 23.60
N SER A 501 3.66 -25.90 22.71
CA SER A 501 5.03 -26.26 23.07
C SER A 501 5.60 -25.36 24.17
N LEU A 502 6.61 -25.84 24.90
CA LEU A 502 7.27 -25.08 25.95
C LEU A 502 7.86 -23.77 25.42
N PHE A 503 8.41 -23.82 24.21
CA PHE A 503 8.93 -22.63 23.55
C PHE A 503 7.81 -21.62 23.26
N GLU A 504 6.68 -22.06 22.71
CA GLU A 504 5.54 -21.18 22.40
C GLU A 504 4.92 -20.58 23.67
N GLN A 505 4.80 -21.36 24.74
CA GLN A 505 4.35 -20.87 26.06
C GLN A 505 5.30 -19.83 26.63
N TRP A 506 6.62 -20.05 26.51
CA TRP A 506 7.63 -19.09 26.93
C TRP A 506 7.61 -17.81 26.09
N VAL A 507 7.45 -17.91 24.76
CA VAL A 507 7.30 -16.75 23.88
C VAL A 507 6.05 -15.94 24.23
N LYS A 508 4.91 -16.60 24.47
CA LYS A 508 3.65 -15.96 24.88
C LYS A 508 3.76 -15.25 26.24
N SER A 509 4.52 -15.81 27.18
CA SER A 509 4.55 -15.33 28.57
C SER A 509 5.72 -14.40 28.89
N CYS A 510 6.92 -14.69 28.38
CA CYS A 510 8.17 -14.06 28.80
C CYS A 510 8.84 -13.19 27.73
N MET A 511 8.72 -13.53 26.45
CA MET A 511 9.44 -12.83 25.38
C MET A 511 8.87 -11.42 25.12
N VAL A 512 9.73 -10.40 25.10
CA VAL A 512 9.36 -9.01 24.78
C VAL A 512 9.46 -8.80 23.27
N GLU A 513 8.35 -8.44 22.64
CA GLU A 513 8.29 -8.15 21.20
C GLU A 513 8.63 -6.67 20.92
N ARG A 514 9.22 -6.40 19.75
CA ARG A 514 9.39 -5.02 19.27
C ARG A 514 8.01 -4.36 19.15
N ASN A 515 7.83 -3.24 19.85
CA ASN A 515 6.57 -2.47 19.95
C ASN A 515 5.42 -3.13 20.74
N LYS A 516 5.64 -4.24 21.46
CA LYS A 516 4.70 -4.78 22.45
C LYS A 516 5.42 -5.15 23.75
N PRO A 517 5.67 -4.18 24.64
CA PRO A 517 6.24 -4.48 25.94
C PRO A 517 5.27 -5.31 26.79
N LYS A 518 5.81 -6.28 27.54
CA LYS A 518 5.07 -7.02 28.56
C LYS A 518 5.33 -6.43 29.93
N ALA A 519 4.35 -6.51 30.83
CA ALA A 519 4.50 -6.01 32.19
C ALA A 519 5.48 -6.90 32.98
N ALA A 520 6.51 -6.29 33.58
CA ALA A 520 7.52 -7.00 34.36
C ALA A 520 6.89 -7.82 35.51
N ASP A 521 5.90 -7.27 36.20
CA ASP A 521 5.18 -7.95 37.28
C ASP A 521 4.49 -9.24 36.84
N GLN A 522 4.02 -9.31 35.59
CA GLN A 522 3.38 -10.51 35.05
C GLN A 522 4.40 -11.62 34.81
N ILE A 523 5.62 -11.28 34.38
CA ILE A 523 6.71 -12.23 34.16
C ILE A 523 7.21 -12.76 35.50
N LEU A 524 7.35 -11.91 36.51
CA LEU A 524 7.83 -12.29 37.85
C LEU A 524 6.86 -13.24 38.58
N ARG A 525 5.55 -13.08 38.36
CA ARG A 525 4.52 -13.97 38.94
C ARG A 525 4.55 -15.41 38.41
N LEU A 526 5.25 -15.67 37.31
CA LEU A 526 5.41 -17.02 36.76
C LEU A 526 6.45 -17.84 37.52
N GLY A 527 7.30 -17.19 38.32
CA GLY A 527 8.34 -17.84 39.09
C GLY A 527 7.82 -18.46 40.40
N ASP A 528 8.30 -19.66 40.71
CA ASP A 528 8.13 -20.32 42.00
C ASP A 528 9.24 -19.84 42.96
N PRO A 529 8.87 -19.20 44.09
CA PRO A 529 9.83 -18.67 45.06
C PRO A 529 10.78 -19.74 45.63
N VAL A 530 10.34 -21.00 45.75
CA VAL A 530 11.16 -22.10 46.29
C VAL A 530 12.28 -22.47 45.31
N ILE A 531 11.95 -22.50 44.01
CA ILE A 531 12.91 -22.82 42.95
C ILE A 531 13.89 -21.66 42.75
N ILE A 532 13.40 -20.42 42.80
CA ILE A 532 14.24 -19.21 42.72
C ILE A 532 15.30 -19.22 43.82
N GLN A 533 14.90 -19.50 45.07
CA GLN A 533 15.83 -19.56 46.19
C GLN A 533 16.87 -20.68 46.01
N SER A 534 16.46 -21.87 45.58
CA SER A 534 17.39 -22.97 45.29
C SER A 534 18.36 -22.65 44.15
N LEU A 535 17.94 -21.90 43.13
CA LEU A 535 18.81 -21.49 42.02
C LEU A 535 19.80 -20.41 42.46
N LEU A 536 19.37 -19.44 43.27
CA LEU A 536 20.24 -18.42 43.84
C LEU A 536 21.36 -19.03 44.70
N GLU A 537 21.04 -20.03 45.53
CA GLU A 537 22.03 -20.77 46.32
C GLU A 537 23.05 -21.48 45.42
N GLN A 538 22.61 -22.10 44.32
CA GLN A 538 23.48 -22.78 43.35
C GLN A 538 24.38 -21.82 42.55
N PHE A 539 23.87 -20.65 42.17
CA PHE A 539 24.69 -19.67 41.45
C PHE A 539 25.70 -18.99 42.38
N ASN A 540 25.36 -18.81 43.65
CA ASN A 540 26.26 -18.28 44.68
C ASN A 540 27.36 -19.28 45.08
N SER A 541 27.06 -20.59 45.11
CA SER A 541 28.03 -21.63 45.46
C SER A 541 29.05 -21.94 44.36
N GLY A 542 28.77 -21.54 43.11
CA GLY A 542 29.66 -21.80 41.97
C GLY A 542 29.71 -23.27 41.54
N GLU A 543 28.75 -24.10 41.98
CA GLU A 543 28.67 -25.51 41.60
C GLU A 543 28.54 -25.67 40.07
N SER A 544 29.24 -26.64 39.47
CA SER A 544 29.34 -26.78 38.01
C SER A 544 28.11 -27.45 37.37
N GLU A 545 27.33 -28.23 38.12
CA GLU A 545 26.16 -28.97 37.62
C GLU A 545 24.86 -28.50 38.30
N PHE A 546 23.73 -28.60 37.59
CA PHE A 546 22.42 -28.42 38.20
C PHE A 546 22.11 -29.60 39.12
N LYS A 547 21.48 -29.35 40.27
CA LYS A 547 20.97 -30.44 41.12
C LYS A 547 20.10 -31.39 40.28
N PRO A 548 20.28 -32.72 40.41
CA PRO A 548 19.52 -33.70 39.63
C PRO A 548 18.03 -33.55 39.94
N GLY A 549 17.25 -33.15 38.92
CA GLY A 549 15.80 -32.99 39.02
C GLY A 549 15.24 -31.69 38.44
N ILE A 550 16.05 -30.65 38.29
CA ILE A 550 15.59 -29.36 37.72
C ILE A 550 15.35 -29.54 36.21
N LYS A 551 14.11 -29.30 35.77
CA LYS A 551 13.76 -29.33 34.34
C LYS A 551 14.06 -27.99 33.67
N TRP A 552 14.38 -28.01 32.38
CA TRP A 552 14.56 -26.79 31.57
C TRP A 552 13.36 -25.82 31.62
N GLN A 553 12.15 -26.36 31.76
CA GLN A 553 10.94 -25.56 31.95
C GLN A 553 11.00 -24.72 33.22
N GLU A 554 11.26 -25.36 34.36
CA GLU A 554 11.34 -24.69 35.65
C GLU A 554 12.41 -23.62 35.59
N LEU A 555 13.54 -23.91 34.95
CA LEU A 555 14.59 -22.93 34.86
C LEU A 555 14.22 -21.70 34.01
N LEU A 556 13.67 -21.88 32.81
CA LEU A 556 13.36 -20.77 31.88
C LEU A 556 12.33 -19.78 32.44
N PHE A 557 11.36 -20.24 33.23
CA PHE A 557 10.34 -19.38 33.84
C PHE A 557 10.80 -18.75 35.17
N ASN A 558 11.78 -19.34 35.86
CA ASN A 558 12.27 -18.85 37.16
C ASN A 558 13.47 -17.88 37.06
N ILE A 559 14.24 -17.91 35.96
CA ILE A 559 15.39 -17.02 35.78
C ILE A 559 15.05 -15.53 35.90
N PRO A 560 13.94 -15.00 35.33
CA PRO A 560 13.57 -13.60 35.55
C PRO A 560 13.42 -13.24 37.04
N GLY A 561 12.89 -14.16 37.85
CA GLY A 561 12.79 -14.01 39.30
C GLY A 561 14.15 -14.02 40.00
N VAL A 562 15.05 -14.94 39.60
CA VAL A 562 16.44 -14.97 40.08
C VAL A 562 17.14 -13.63 39.81
N MET A 563 17.01 -13.10 38.59
CA MET A 563 17.63 -11.82 38.21
C MET A 563 17.03 -10.64 38.98
N HIS A 564 15.71 -10.66 39.23
CA HIS A 564 15.05 -9.66 40.06
C HIS A 564 15.59 -9.65 41.50
N GLU A 565 15.70 -10.81 42.15
CA GLU A 565 16.25 -10.89 43.51
C GLU A 565 17.71 -10.44 43.59
N VAL A 566 18.53 -10.75 42.58
CA VAL A 566 19.91 -10.24 42.48
C VAL A 566 19.94 -8.71 42.35
N LEU A 567 19.04 -8.14 41.53
CA LEU A 567 18.93 -6.69 41.37
C LEU A 567 18.47 -6.01 42.67
N VAL A 568 17.46 -6.57 43.35
CA VAL A 568 16.96 -6.07 44.64
C VAL A 568 18.05 -6.14 45.71
N ALA A 569 18.77 -7.26 45.80
CA ALA A 569 19.87 -7.43 46.74
C ALA A 569 21.06 -6.51 46.43
N TRP A 570 21.25 -6.11 45.17
CA TRP A 570 22.25 -5.10 44.81
C TRP A 570 21.79 -3.69 45.17
N GLU A 571 20.52 -3.34 44.90
CA GLU A 571 19.93 -2.04 45.24
C GLU A 571 19.90 -1.80 46.75
N GLN A 572 19.66 -2.85 47.54
CA GLN A 572 19.68 -2.81 49.00
C GLN A 572 21.10 -2.83 49.60
N GLY A 573 22.14 -2.92 48.77
CA GLY A 573 23.54 -2.92 49.21
C GLY A 573 24.04 -4.21 49.86
N THR A 574 23.23 -5.28 49.84
CA THR A 574 23.60 -6.62 50.31
C THR A 574 24.62 -7.33 49.41
N LEU A 575 24.63 -7.02 48.10
CA LEU A 575 25.60 -7.55 47.14
C LEU A 575 26.60 -6.49 46.67
N VAL A 576 27.87 -6.89 46.59
CA VAL A 576 28.94 -6.06 46.00
C VAL A 576 29.00 -6.33 44.49
N PRO A 577 29.40 -5.36 43.63
CA PRO A 577 29.47 -5.55 42.18
C PRO A 577 30.27 -6.78 41.72
N GLN A 578 31.26 -7.22 42.51
CA GLN A 578 32.04 -8.42 42.21
C GLN A 578 31.22 -9.72 42.37
N ASP A 579 30.32 -9.77 43.36
CA ASP A 579 29.45 -10.91 43.58
C ASP A 579 28.34 -10.96 42.52
N VAL A 580 27.78 -9.81 42.15
CA VAL A 580 26.84 -9.70 41.01
C VAL A 580 27.50 -10.23 39.73
N LYS A 581 28.74 -9.81 39.44
CA LYS A 581 29.49 -10.32 38.29
C LYS A 581 29.69 -11.83 38.36
N ARG A 582 30.05 -12.38 39.53
CA ARG A 582 30.23 -13.83 39.73
C ARG A 582 28.95 -14.61 39.46
N ILE A 583 27.81 -14.12 39.94
CA ILE A 583 26.49 -14.73 39.72
C ILE A 583 26.14 -14.70 38.24
N LEU A 584 26.32 -13.55 37.56
CA LEU A 584 26.07 -13.42 36.12
C LEU A 584 26.99 -14.33 35.29
N ASP A 585 28.27 -14.42 35.64
CA ASP A 585 29.23 -15.32 34.99
C ASP A 585 28.85 -16.80 35.21
N ALA A 586 28.30 -17.16 36.38
CA ALA A 586 27.79 -18.50 36.66
C ALA A 586 26.51 -18.83 35.89
N VAL A 587 25.60 -17.86 35.70
CA VAL A 587 24.41 -18.02 34.85
C VAL A 587 24.83 -18.18 33.39
N ARG A 588 25.72 -17.31 32.90
CA ARG A 588 26.23 -17.33 31.51
C ARG A 588 27.06 -18.58 31.21
N GLY A 589 27.88 -19.03 32.15
CA GLY A 589 28.73 -20.22 31.99
C GLY A 589 27.93 -21.53 31.91
N LYS A 590 26.72 -21.54 32.47
CA LYS A 590 25.83 -22.71 32.47
C LYS A 590 24.83 -22.71 31.32
N MET A 591 24.55 -21.55 30.71
CA MET A 591 23.48 -21.40 29.72
C MET A 591 23.81 -20.39 28.63
N CYS A 592 23.81 -20.85 27.39
CA CYS A 592 23.90 -19.96 26.23
C CYS A 592 22.53 -19.40 25.81
N CYS A 593 21.43 -19.96 26.34
CA CYS A 593 20.06 -19.65 25.94
C CYS A 593 19.42 -18.46 26.68
N LEU A 594 20.07 -17.97 27.73
CA LEU A 594 19.62 -16.81 28.50
C LEU A 594 20.35 -15.55 27.99
N PRO A 595 19.64 -14.50 27.58
CA PRO A 595 20.23 -13.26 27.07
C PRO A 595 21.01 -12.46 28.12
#